data_AF-A0A074WUV1-F1
#
_entry.id   AF-A0A074WUV1-F1
#
_cell.length_a   1.000
_cell.length_b   1.000
_cell.length_c   1.000
_cell.angle_alpha   90.00
_cell.angle_beta   90.00
_cell.angle_gamma   90.00
#
_symmetry.space_group_name_H-M   'P 1'
#
loop_
_entity.id
_entity.type
_entity.pdbx_description
1 polymer ?
#
loop_
_entity_poly.entity_id
_entity_poly.type
_entity_poly.pdbx_seq_one_letter_code
_entity_poly.pdbx_strand_id
1 'polypeptide(L)'
;MPETPEPAAMPDPPRCRFLCLTICGYRKPGMSEEDYRNHMINVSVPLTKDLMVKYGIRRWTQIHNQTNTRELMSHLFDPQMCNVADYDCFSQVVFESIEDYKRMKQDSWYKEHLFNDHLKFADTNRSQMTIGWIEDFIRDGQVVQESSF
;
A
#
# COMPACT_ATOMS: atom_id res chain seq x y z
N MET A 1 28.63 0.02 7.36
CA MET A 1 27.26 0.02 7.90
C MET A 1 27.02 -1.35 8.52
N PRO A 2 26.42 -1.46 9.72
CA PRO A 2 26.13 -2.77 10.30
C PRO A 2 25.08 -3.46 9.43
N GLU A 3 25.33 -4.73 9.08
CA GLU A 3 24.39 -5.56 8.32
C GLU A 3 23.14 -5.83 9.16
N THR A 4 21.98 -5.52 8.59
CA THR A 4 20.69 -5.88 9.19
C THR A 4 20.54 -7.40 9.14
N PRO A 5 20.24 -8.09 10.25
CA PRO A 5 20.13 -9.54 10.24
C PRO A 5 19.01 -9.99 9.31
N GLU A 6 19.31 -11.01 8.51
CA GLU A 6 18.37 -11.66 7.60
C GLU A 6 17.22 -12.30 8.42
N PRO A 7 15.95 -12.03 8.10
CA PRO A 7 14.84 -12.61 8.85
C PRO A 7 14.85 -14.14 8.69
N ALA A 8 14.65 -14.83 9.82
CA ALA A 8 14.58 -16.29 9.86
C ALA A 8 13.58 -16.82 8.81
N ALA A 9 13.98 -17.87 8.09
CA ALA A 9 13.14 -18.52 7.08
C ALA A 9 11.81 -18.96 7.72
N MET A 10 10.73 -18.29 7.32
CA MET A 10 9.37 -18.65 7.70
C MET A 10 9.02 -20.00 7.07
N PRO A 11 8.30 -20.90 7.76
CA PRO A 11 7.82 -22.14 7.17
C PRO A 11 6.95 -21.84 5.94
N ASP A 12 6.99 -22.74 4.95
CA ASP A 12 6.22 -22.60 3.70
C ASP A 12 4.74 -22.31 4.02
N PRO A 13 4.18 -21.20 3.50
CA PRO A 13 2.80 -20.86 3.79
C PRO A 13 1.84 -21.89 3.17
N PRO A 14 0.69 -22.18 3.82
CA PRO A 14 -0.41 -22.87 3.17
C PRO A 14 -0.76 -22.14 1.86
N ARG A 15 -1.06 -22.92 0.81
CA ARG A 15 -1.20 -22.40 -0.56
C ARG A 15 -2.21 -21.23 -0.61
N CYS A 16 -1.77 -20.13 -1.25
CA CYS A 16 -2.46 -18.85 -1.49
C CYS A 16 -2.52 -17.80 -0.36
N ARG A 17 -1.50 -17.69 0.51
CA ARG A 17 -1.29 -16.46 1.31
C ARG A 17 -0.56 -15.38 0.51
N PHE A 18 -1.13 -14.18 0.44
CA PHE A 18 -0.47 -13.00 -0.11
C PHE A 18 0.01 -12.06 0.99
N LEU A 19 1.17 -11.43 0.77
CA LEU A 19 1.62 -10.28 1.54
C LEU A 19 0.94 -9.01 1.04
N CYS A 20 0.63 -8.10 1.96
CA CYS A 20 0.16 -6.75 1.67
C CYS A 20 1.09 -5.72 2.30
N LEU A 21 1.85 -5.01 1.47
CA LEU A 21 2.55 -3.81 1.88
C LEU A 21 1.56 -2.65 1.93
N THR A 22 1.36 -2.07 3.12
CA THR A 22 0.53 -0.87 3.32
C THR A 22 1.42 0.33 3.60
N ILE A 23 1.28 1.37 2.79
CA ILE A 23 1.91 2.68 2.99
C ILE A 23 0.82 3.62 3.49
N CYS A 24 0.99 4.12 4.71
CA CYS A 24 0.15 5.15 5.32
C CYS A 24 0.76 6.52 4.99
N GLY A 25 0.27 7.13 3.92
CA GLY A 25 0.86 8.31 3.30
C GLY A 25 0.30 9.60 3.86
N TYR A 26 1.20 10.55 4.09
CA TYR A 26 0.87 11.97 4.21
C TYR A 26 1.25 12.70 2.93
N ARG A 27 0.42 13.66 2.52
CA ARG A 27 0.76 14.57 1.44
C ARG A 27 1.83 15.55 1.90
N LYS A 28 2.59 16.05 0.94
CA LYS A 28 3.63 17.04 1.17
C LYS A 28 3.04 18.30 1.82
N PRO A 29 3.72 18.95 2.79
CA PRO A 29 3.26 20.19 3.38
C PRO A 29 2.95 21.25 2.31
N GLY A 30 1.78 21.87 2.40
CA GLY A 30 1.31 22.88 1.45
C GLY A 30 0.68 22.34 0.15
N MET A 31 0.72 21.03 -0.11
CA MET A 31 0.02 20.43 -1.24
C MET A 31 -1.46 20.22 -0.90
N SER A 32 -2.38 20.49 -1.83
CA SER A 32 -3.83 20.25 -1.63
C SER A 32 -4.17 18.74 -1.69
N GLU A 33 -5.33 18.33 -1.14
CA GLU A 33 -5.80 16.93 -1.27
C GLU A 33 -6.06 16.54 -2.73
N GLU A 34 -6.55 17.49 -3.53
CA GLU A 34 -6.83 17.30 -4.95
C GLU A 34 -5.54 17.11 -5.75
N ASP A 35 -4.54 17.99 -5.57
CA ASP A 35 -3.25 17.88 -6.26
C ASP A 35 -2.53 16.58 -5.89
N TYR A 36 -2.58 16.19 -4.61
CA TYR A 36 -2.00 14.95 -4.13
C TYR A 36 -2.63 13.73 -4.84
N ARG A 37 -3.97 13.65 -4.84
CA ARG A 37 -4.69 12.57 -5.53
C ARG A 37 -4.43 12.60 -7.04
N ASN A 38 -4.46 13.78 -7.66
CA ASN A 38 -4.26 13.97 -9.08
C ASN A 38 -2.86 13.49 -9.51
N HIS A 39 -1.81 13.84 -8.76
CA HIS A 39 -0.44 13.37 -9.03
C HIS A 39 -0.36 11.84 -8.93
N MET A 40 -0.92 11.25 -7.87
CA MET A 40 -0.88 9.80 -7.69
C MET A 40 -1.57 9.05 -8.84
N ILE A 41 -2.76 9.50 -9.26
CA ILE A 41 -3.56 8.81 -10.29
C ILE A 41 -3.05 9.08 -11.70
N ASN A 42 -2.70 10.33 -12.02
CA ASN A 42 -2.41 10.74 -13.40
C ASN A 42 -0.91 10.80 -13.73
N VAL A 43 -0.03 10.70 -12.72
CA VAL A 43 1.43 10.68 -12.92
C VAL A 43 2.01 9.37 -12.39
N SER A 44 1.88 9.07 -11.09
CA SER A 44 2.57 7.93 -10.49
C SER A 44 2.03 6.58 -10.98
N VAL A 45 0.71 6.42 -11.09
CA VAL A 45 0.08 5.16 -11.55
C VAL A 45 0.51 4.78 -12.97
N PRO A 46 0.40 5.67 -14.00
CA PRO A 46 0.85 5.36 -15.36
C PRO A 46 2.32 4.94 -15.44
N LEU A 47 3.19 5.54 -14.64
CA LEU A 47 4.61 5.23 -14.62
C LEU A 47 4.92 3.87 -13.98
N THR A 48 4.03 3.36 -13.11
CA THR A 48 4.34 2.24 -12.19
C THR A 48 3.54 0.97 -12.46
N LYS A 49 2.28 1.07 -12.90
CA LYS A 49 1.34 -0.07 -12.88
C LYS A 49 1.81 -1.25 -13.75
N ASP A 50 2.33 -0.99 -14.94
CA ASP A 50 2.74 -2.06 -15.87
C ASP A 50 4.04 -2.73 -15.39
N LEU A 51 4.90 -1.95 -14.72
CA LEU A 51 6.07 -2.47 -14.03
C LEU A 51 5.67 -3.38 -12.85
N MET A 52 4.70 -2.96 -12.06
CA MET A 52 4.17 -3.79 -10.96
C MET A 52 3.63 -5.12 -11.49
N VAL A 53 2.86 -5.11 -12.58
CA VAL A 53 2.38 -6.34 -13.23
C VAL A 53 3.54 -7.21 -13.70
N LYS A 54 4.53 -6.63 -14.40
CA LYS A 54 5.73 -7.34 -14.88
C LYS A 54 6.43 -8.12 -13.77
N TYR A 55 6.45 -7.59 -12.54
CA TYR A 55 7.11 -8.21 -11.40
C TYR A 55 6.21 -9.05 -10.51
N GLY A 56 4.96 -9.32 -10.90
CA GLY A 56 4.10 -10.26 -10.16
C GLY A 56 3.28 -9.62 -9.03
N ILE A 57 3.19 -8.30 -8.96
CA ILE A 57 2.23 -7.64 -8.08
C ILE A 57 0.81 -8.02 -8.52
N ARG A 58 0.02 -8.55 -7.59
CA ARG A 58 -1.32 -9.08 -7.85
C ARG A 58 -2.41 -8.02 -7.74
N ARG A 59 -2.23 -7.05 -6.85
CA ARG A 59 -3.16 -5.95 -6.65
C ARG A 59 -2.42 -4.72 -6.13
N TRP A 60 -2.76 -3.56 -6.66
CA TRP A 60 -2.34 -2.28 -6.10
C TRP A 60 -3.57 -1.37 -6.00
N THR A 61 -3.79 -0.82 -4.82
CA THR A 61 -4.88 0.13 -4.57
C THR A 61 -4.37 1.37 -3.87
N GLN A 62 -5.06 2.48 -4.10
CA GLN A 62 -4.88 3.75 -3.40
C GLN A 62 -6.23 4.15 -2.80
N ILE A 63 -6.28 4.31 -1.48
CA ILE A 63 -7.46 4.72 -0.74
C ILE A 63 -7.22 6.16 -0.31
N HIS A 64 -7.89 7.11 -0.95
CA HIS A 64 -7.71 8.54 -0.68
C HIS A 64 -8.65 8.97 0.45
N ASN A 65 -8.07 9.32 1.60
CA ASN A 65 -8.78 9.71 2.81
C ASN A 65 -8.95 11.23 2.84
N GLN A 66 -9.71 11.75 1.87
CA GLN A 66 -10.02 13.17 1.79
C GLN A 66 -10.86 13.62 2.98
N THR A 67 -10.93 14.93 3.20
CA THR A 67 -11.68 15.50 4.32
C THR A 67 -13.14 15.00 4.33
N ASN A 68 -13.81 15.01 3.17
CA ASN A 68 -15.21 14.56 3.05
C ASN A 68 -15.41 13.07 3.34
N THR A 69 -14.49 12.17 2.95
CA THR A 69 -14.62 10.74 3.24
C THR A 69 -14.25 10.44 4.68
N ARG A 70 -13.31 11.19 5.27
CA ARG A 70 -12.98 11.10 6.69
C ARG A 70 -14.15 11.53 7.59
N GLU A 71 -14.91 12.55 7.19
CA GLU A 71 -16.11 13.00 7.91
C GLU A 71 -17.20 11.92 8.04
N LEU A 72 -17.26 10.98 7.08
CA LEU A 72 -18.21 9.85 7.13
C LEU A 72 -17.98 8.93 8.33
N MET A 73 -16.79 8.96 8.95
CA MET A 73 -16.51 8.20 10.17
C MET A 73 -17.46 8.56 11.32
N SER A 74 -18.00 9.78 11.34
CA SER A 74 -18.98 10.21 12.35
C SER A 74 -20.25 9.36 12.39
N HIS A 75 -20.59 8.68 11.28
CA HIS A 75 -21.73 7.77 11.21
C HIS A 75 -21.43 6.36 11.73
N LEU A 76 -20.15 6.04 11.99
CA LEU A 76 -19.67 4.70 12.33
C LEU A 76 -19.10 4.60 13.75
N PHE A 77 -18.94 5.73 14.46
CA PHE A 77 -18.37 5.73 15.80
C PHE A 77 -19.23 4.94 16.78
N ASP A 78 -18.57 4.05 17.52
CA ASP A 78 -19.03 3.58 18.81
C ASP A 78 -18.12 4.15 19.92
N PRO A 79 -18.55 4.18 21.19
CA PRO A 79 -17.75 4.72 22.30
C PRO A 79 -16.32 4.15 22.41
N GLN A 80 -16.05 2.97 21.87
CA GLN A 80 -14.76 2.28 21.92
C GLN A 80 -13.89 2.49 20.66
N MET A 81 -14.46 2.96 19.54
CA MET A 81 -13.76 3.09 18.25
C MET A 81 -13.93 4.49 17.62
N CYS A 82 -13.34 5.50 18.27
CA CYS A 82 -13.44 6.90 17.86
C CYS A 82 -12.12 7.53 17.37
N ASN A 83 -11.00 6.80 17.45
CA ASN A 83 -9.70 7.31 17.02
C ASN A 83 -9.58 7.29 15.49
N VAL A 84 -9.79 8.45 14.86
CA VAL A 84 -9.66 8.60 13.40
C VAL A 84 -8.22 8.91 13.03
N ALA A 85 -7.64 8.07 12.18
CA ALA A 85 -6.31 8.33 11.62
C ALA A 85 -6.34 9.50 10.62
N ASP A 86 -5.30 10.33 10.66
CA ASP A 86 -5.16 11.55 9.85
C ASP A 86 -4.34 11.36 8.58
N TYR A 87 -4.01 10.11 8.20
CA TYR A 87 -3.36 9.82 6.92
C TYR A 87 -4.18 10.33 5.73
N ASP A 88 -3.53 10.89 4.72
CA ASP A 88 -4.16 11.37 3.49
C ASP A 88 -4.44 10.22 2.50
N CYS A 89 -3.65 9.14 2.55
CA CYS A 89 -3.85 7.97 1.68
C CYS A 89 -3.33 6.68 2.29
N PHE A 90 -4.00 5.56 1.97
CA PHE A 90 -3.41 4.23 2.11
C PHE A 90 -3.10 3.65 0.74
N SER A 91 -1.84 3.33 0.46
CA SER A 91 -1.45 2.58 -0.73
C SER A 91 -1.15 1.14 -0.34
N GLN A 92 -1.91 0.19 -0.87
CA GLN A 92 -1.77 -1.23 -0.58
C GLN A 92 -1.28 -2.00 -1.80
N VAL A 93 -0.13 -2.66 -1.68
CA VAL A 93 0.50 -3.47 -2.74
C VAL A 93 0.53 -4.93 -2.31
N VAL A 94 -0.09 -5.79 -3.09
CA VAL A 94 -0.29 -7.22 -2.78
C VAL A 94 0.57 -8.08 -3.69
N PHE A 95 1.33 -9.01 -3.10
CA PHE A 95 2.25 -9.90 -3.81
C PHE A 95 2.51 -11.19 -3.02
N GLU A 96 3.04 -12.22 -3.70
CA GLU A 96 3.32 -13.52 -3.08
C GLU A 96 4.68 -13.53 -2.37
N SER A 97 5.69 -12.94 -3.00
CA SER A 97 7.08 -12.97 -2.51
C SER A 97 7.67 -11.59 -2.34
N ILE A 98 8.37 -11.37 -1.22
CA ILE A 98 9.15 -10.13 -1.02
C ILE A 98 10.21 -9.93 -2.12
N GLU A 99 10.68 -11.02 -2.73
CA GLU A 99 11.67 -10.98 -3.80
C GLU A 99 11.11 -10.36 -5.08
N ASP A 100 9.81 -10.54 -5.36
CA ASP A 100 9.13 -9.89 -6.48
C ASP A 100 9.17 -8.37 -6.35
N TYR A 101 8.86 -7.88 -5.14
CA TYR A 101 8.91 -6.46 -4.81
C TYR A 101 10.35 -5.91 -4.86
N LYS A 102 11.34 -6.66 -4.35
CA LYS A 102 12.76 -6.26 -4.44
C LYS A 102 13.24 -6.15 -5.88
N ARG A 103 12.94 -7.14 -6.73
CA ARG A 103 13.34 -7.11 -8.15
C ARG A 103 12.72 -5.94 -8.90
N MET A 104 11.46 -5.60 -8.61
CA MET A 104 10.81 -4.40 -9.14
C MET A 104 11.59 -3.11 -8.79
N LYS A 105 12.01 -2.95 -7.53
CA LYS A 105 12.81 -1.79 -7.09
C LYS A 105 14.19 -1.71 -7.74
N GLN A 106 14.72 -2.82 -8.24
CA GLN A 106 16.02 -2.87 -8.90
C GLN A 106 15.97 -2.57 -10.40
N ASP A 107 14.78 -2.59 -11.01
CA ASP A 107 14.57 -2.29 -12.43
C ASP A 107 15.09 -0.89 -12.80
N SER A 108 15.72 -0.77 -13.97
CA SER A 108 16.29 0.49 -14.44
C SER A 108 15.23 1.56 -14.65
N TRP A 109 14.05 1.19 -15.17
CA TRP A 109 12.91 2.10 -15.31
C TRP A 109 12.47 2.63 -13.96
N TYR A 110 12.41 1.77 -12.95
CA TYR A 110 12.08 2.17 -11.58
C TYR A 110 13.07 3.22 -11.05
N LYS A 111 14.36 2.94 -11.19
CA LYS A 111 15.42 3.83 -10.69
C LYS A 111 15.42 5.19 -11.37
N GLU A 112 15.19 5.20 -12.68
CA GLU A 112 15.21 6.42 -13.49
C GLU A 112 13.94 7.27 -13.31
N HIS A 113 12.76 6.64 -13.30
CA HIS A 113 11.49 7.36 -13.39
C HIS A 113 10.71 7.45 -12.08
N LEU A 114 10.86 6.47 -11.17
CA LEU A 114 10.00 6.31 -9.99
C LEU A 114 10.70 6.58 -8.67
N PHE A 115 12.03 6.39 -8.61
CA PHE A 115 12.77 6.47 -7.36
C PHE A 115 12.57 7.80 -6.63
N ASN A 116 12.48 8.92 -7.34
CA ASN A 116 12.29 10.25 -6.75
C ASN A 116 10.86 10.80 -6.89
N ASP A 117 9.93 10.04 -7.48
CA ASP A 117 8.57 10.57 -7.74
C ASP A 117 7.82 10.90 -6.46
N HIS A 118 7.96 10.06 -5.43
CA HIS A 118 7.31 10.25 -4.14
C HIS A 118 7.72 11.55 -3.42
N LEU A 119 8.91 12.10 -3.70
CA LEU A 119 9.37 13.38 -3.13
C LEU A 119 8.60 14.60 -3.67
N LYS A 120 7.88 14.42 -4.78
CA LYS A 120 7.07 15.48 -5.40
C LYS A 120 5.76 15.69 -4.66
N PHE A 121 5.18 14.62 -4.10
CA PHE A 121 3.81 14.64 -3.58
C PHE A 121 3.66 14.15 -2.12
N ALA A 122 4.59 13.36 -1.59
CA ALA A 122 4.48 12.77 -0.25
C ALA A 122 5.40 13.47 0.78
N ASP A 123 4.94 13.50 2.04
CA ASP A 123 5.78 13.71 3.21
C ASP A 123 6.34 12.37 3.67
N THR A 124 7.54 12.04 3.20
CA THR A 124 8.22 10.77 3.54
C THR A 124 8.67 10.69 4.99
N ASN A 125 8.75 11.81 5.71
CA ASN A 125 9.20 11.82 7.10
C ASN A 125 8.06 11.42 8.05
N ARG A 126 6.82 11.82 7.72
CA ARG A 126 5.63 11.43 8.49
C ARG A 126 5.01 10.12 8.01
N SER A 127 5.15 9.80 6.73
CA SER A 127 4.54 8.59 6.16
C SER A 127 5.09 7.33 6.81
N GLN A 128 4.21 6.35 7.06
CA GLN A 128 4.56 5.10 7.72
C GLN A 128 4.30 3.92 6.79
N MET A 129 4.96 2.78 7.06
CA MET A 129 4.80 1.56 6.26
C MET A 129 4.69 0.35 7.17
N THR A 130 3.84 -0.60 6.79
CA THR A 130 3.71 -1.91 7.44
C THR A 130 3.47 -2.98 6.39
N ILE A 131 3.73 -4.24 6.73
CA ILE A 131 3.48 -5.39 5.86
C ILE A 131 2.87 -6.52 6.69
N GLY A 132 1.92 -7.24 6.11
CA GLY A 132 1.26 -8.37 6.77
C GLY A 132 0.61 -9.33 5.79
N TRP A 133 0.09 -10.43 6.31
CA TRP A 133 -0.67 -11.41 5.54
C TRP A 133 -2.11 -10.93 5.30
N ILE A 134 -2.65 -11.22 4.12
CA ILE A 134 -4.08 -11.06 3.84
C ILE A 134 -4.79 -12.35 4.20
N GLU A 135 -5.82 -12.23 5.02
CA GLU A 135 -6.82 -13.27 5.26
C GLU A 135 -8.18 -12.73 4.79
N ASP A 136 -8.74 -13.32 3.73
CA ASP A 136 -10.02 -12.89 3.17
C ASP A 136 -11.15 -13.78 3.72
N PHE A 137 -12.05 -13.19 4.49
CA PHE A 137 -13.27 -13.87 4.98
C PHE A 137 -14.49 -13.58 4.10
N ILE A 138 -14.48 -12.44 3.39
CA ILE A 138 -15.52 -12.00 2.47
C ILE A 138 -14.87 -11.42 1.22
N ARG A 139 -15.31 -11.86 0.05
CA ARG A 139 -14.86 -11.35 -1.26
C ARG A 139 -16.06 -11.18 -2.18
N ASP A 140 -16.18 -10.01 -2.82
CA ASP A 140 -17.28 -9.67 -3.74
C ASP A 140 -18.69 -9.91 -3.14
N GLY A 141 -18.84 -9.60 -1.84
CA GLY A 141 -20.10 -9.78 -1.11
C GLY A 141 -20.42 -11.23 -0.73
N GLN A 142 -19.52 -12.17 -0.96
CA GLN A 142 -19.70 -13.59 -0.63
C GLN A 142 -18.69 -14.04 0.44
N VAL A 143 -19.13 -14.91 1.35
CA VAL A 143 -18.25 -15.55 2.33
C VAL A 143 -17.26 -16.45 1.59
N VAL A 144 -15.97 -16.27 1.88
CA VAL A 144 -14.93 -17.15 1.36
C VAL A 144 -15.03 -18.48 2.11
N GLN A 145 -15.40 -19.54 1.40
CA GLN A 145 -15.45 -20.88 2.00
C GLN A 145 -14.02 -21.33 2.33
N GLU A 146 -13.80 -21.78 3.57
CA GLU A 146 -12.53 -22.34 4.00
C GLU A 146 -12.20 -23.58 3.14
N SER A 147 -11.23 -23.43 2.24
CA SER A 147 -10.59 -24.58 1.63
C SER A 147 -9.56 -25.08 2.63
N SER A 148 -10.00 -25.97 3.52
CA SER A 148 -9.25 -26.78 4.51
C SER A 148 -7.75 -26.44 4.65
N PHE A 149 -7.41 -25.82 5.79
CA PHE A 149 -6.07 -25.45 6.24
C PHE A 149 -5.03 -26.57 6.13
#